data_AF-A0A5M4D566-F1
#
_entry.id   AF-A0A5M4D566-F1
#
_cell.length_a   1.000
_cell.length_b   1.000
_cell.length_c   1.000
_cell.angle_alpha   90.00
_cell.angle_beta   90.00
_cell.angle_gamma   90.00
#
_symmetry.space_group_name_H-M   'P 1'
#
loop_
_entity.id
_entity.type
_entity.pdbx_description
1 polymer ?
#
loop_
_entity_poly.entity_id
_entity_poly.type
_entity_poly.pdbx_seq_one_letter_code
_entity_poly.pdbx_strand_id
1 'polypeptide(L)'
;MSAASLHERLTSVASGKTYRAIGDLTETHPETVRRYLQGQSPSVEFLAALCRALGINADWLLTGRGPTRVEDVRAAALREANPTELHAAMAGTISVLVDRVDRLETYCQTLETLVRGTRAKSEDAGGTSRSPDGPNTDRPEAITSGSDEQPGIVHAERTRRIAEAVAQRPRPDAG
;
A
#
# COMPACT_ATOMS: atom_id res chain seq x y z
N MET A 1 37.37 2.81 -22.17
CA MET A 1 36.20 3.67 -22.44
C MET A 1 35.91 4.43 -21.15
N SER A 2 36.12 5.74 -21.12
CA SER A 2 35.89 6.54 -19.90
C SER A 2 34.40 6.47 -19.55
N ALA A 3 34.07 6.05 -18.33
CA ALA A 3 32.70 6.11 -17.86
C ALA A 3 32.25 7.58 -17.92
N ALA A 4 31.15 7.86 -18.62
CA ALA A 4 30.55 9.19 -18.66
C ALA A 4 30.40 9.72 -17.23
N SER A 5 30.57 11.01 -17.00
CA SER A 5 30.32 11.56 -15.67
C SER A 5 28.83 11.39 -15.28
N LEU A 6 28.52 11.40 -13.98
CA LEU A 6 27.13 11.45 -13.50
C LEU A 6 26.36 12.58 -14.20
N HIS A 7 27.05 13.69 -14.40
CA HIS A 7 26.52 14.89 -15.01
C HIS A 7 26.16 14.69 -16.50
N GLU A 8 27.04 14.04 -17.27
CA GLU A 8 26.74 13.69 -18.66
C GLU A 8 25.53 12.76 -18.76
N ARG A 9 25.41 11.77 -17.87
CA ARG A 9 24.24 10.87 -17.85
C ARG A 9 22.96 11.61 -17.49
N LEU A 10 23.02 12.51 -16.50
CA LEU A 10 21.89 13.35 -16.11
C LEU A 10 21.43 14.22 -17.29
N THR A 11 22.38 14.86 -17.99
CA THR A 11 22.11 15.70 -19.16
C THR A 11 21.59 14.87 -20.33
N SER A 12 22.12 13.67 -20.54
CA SER A 12 21.63 12.75 -21.58
C SER A 12 20.17 12.36 -21.36
N VAL A 13 19.77 12.07 -20.12
CA VAL A 13 18.38 11.73 -19.79
C VAL A 13 17.46 12.94 -19.83
N ALA A 14 17.97 14.11 -19.45
CA ALA A 14 17.25 15.38 -19.52
C ALA A 14 17.12 15.93 -20.94
N SER A 15 17.91 15.42 -21.90
CA SER A 15 17.92 15.90 -23.28
C SER A 15 16.52 15.75 -23.90
N GLY A 16 15.96 16.85 -24.40
CA GLY A 16 14.61 16.90 -24.94
C GLY A 16 13.52 17.38 -23.96
N LYS A 17 13.85 17.69 -22.70
CA LYS A 17 12.94 18.36 -21.76
C LYS A 17 13.45 19.75 -21.37
N THR A 18 12.52 20.68 -21.16
CA THR A 18 12.86 22.01 -20.65
C THR A 18 13.14 21.93 -19.14
N TYR A 19 13.94 22.86 -18.61
CA TYR A 19 14.20 22.93 -17.16
C TYR A 19 12.91 23.07 -16.34
N ARG A 20 11.91 23.77 -16.89
CA ARG A 20 10.58 23.88 -16.28
C ARG A 20 9.87 22.53 -16.22
N ALA A 21 9.83 21.79 -17.33
CA ALA A 21 9.20 20.47 -17.37
C ALA A 21 9.86 19.49 -16.39
N ILE A 22 11.19 19.53 -16.25
CA ILE A 22 11.89 18.71 -15.27
C ILE A 22 11.57 19.18 -13.85
N GLY A 23 11.54 20.49 -13.60
CA GLY A 23 11.17 21.05 -12.31
C GLY A 23 9.76 20.65 -11.87
N ASP A 24 8.80 20.67 -12.79
CA ASP A 24 7.43 20.24 -12.54
C ASP A 24 7.38 18.73 -12.22
N LEU A 25 8.19 17.90 -12.89
CA LEU A 25 8.25 16.45 -12.66
C LEU A 25 8.93 16.06 -11.33
N THR A 26 9.93 16.84 -10.91
CA THR A 26 10.71 16.54 -9.70
C THR A 26 10.33 17.41 -8.51
N GLU A 27 9.25 18.20 -8.62
CA GLU A 27 8.81 19.18 -7.61
C GLU A 27 9.94 20.10 -7.16
N THR A 28 10.82 20.48 -8.09
CA THR A 28 12.03 21.24 -7.85
C THR A 28 11.99 22.55 -8.63
N HIS A 29 12.43 23.65 -8.02
CA HIS A 29 12.45 24.94 -8.71
C HIS A 29 13.29 24.89 -10.01
N PRO A 30 12.82 25.43 -11.16
CA PRO A 30 13.53 25.32 -12.45
C PRO A 30 14.97 25.87 -12.43
N GLU A 31 15.25 26.89 -11.62
CA GLU A 31 16.62 27.40 -11.45
C GLU A 31 17.53 26.39 -10.73
N THR A 32 17.01 25.62 -9.77
CA THR A 32 17.75 24.55 -9.10
C THR A 32 18.06 23.42 -10.08
N VAL A 33 17.08 23.05 -10.92
CA VAL A 33 17.28 22.07 -12.01
C VAL A 33 18.37 22.52 -12.96
N ARG A 34 18.34 23.80 -13.40
CA ARG A 34 19.38 24.38 -14.24
C ARG A 34 20.77 24.26 -13.61
N ARG A 35 20.90 24.58 -12.32
CA ARG A 35 22.16 24.44 -11.57
C ARG A 35 22.66 23.00 -11.55
N TYR A 36 21.78 22.04 -11.25
CA TYR A 36 22.13 20.61 -11.26
C TYR A 36 22.56 20.12 -12.65
N LEU A 37 21.91 20.60 -13.71
CA LEU A 37 22.25 20.31 -15.11
C LEU A 37 23.42 21.14 -15.66
N GLN A 38 24.04 22.00 -14.85
CA GLN A 38 25.29 22.72 -15.18
C GLN A 38 26.51 22.29 -14.36
N GLY A 39 26.36 21.33 -13.46
CA GLY A 39 27.48 20.68 -12.77
C GLY A 39 27.45 20.83 -11.26
N GLN A 40 26.42 21.46 -10.68
CA GLN A 40 26.21 21.38 -9.24
C GLN A 40 25.81 19.97 -8.82
N SER A 41 26.28 19.54 -7.65
CA SER A 41 25.92 18.25 -7.07
C SER A 41 24.42 18.18 -6.76
N PRO A 42 23.66 17.31 -7.44
CA PRO A 42 22.24 17.14 -7.17
C PRO A 42 21.99 16.44 -5.84
N SER A 43 20.83 16.71 -5.23
CA SER A 43 20.40 15.97 -4.04
C SER A 43 19.91 14.57 -4.39
N VAL A 44 19.91 13.66 -3.42
CA VAL A 44 19.42 12.28 -3.61
C VAL A 44 17.92 12.28 -3.91
N GLU A 45 17.16 13.17 -3.29
CA GLU A 45 15.72 13.34 -3.49
C GLU A 45 15.41 13.74 -4.94
N PHE A 46 16.18 14.69 -5.49
CA PHE A 46 16.05 15.09 -6.88
C PHE A 46 16.34 13.93 -7.83
N LEU A 47 17.42 13.19 -7.60
CA LEU A 47 17.76 12.02 -8.43
C LEU A 47 16.68 10.94 -8.34
N ALA A 48 16.17 10.65 -7.13
CA ALA A 48 15.11 9.67 -6.93
C ALA A 48 13.78 10.10 -7.60
N ALA A 49 13.43 11.39 -7.53
CA ALA A 49 12.26 11.93 -8.20
C ALA A 49 12.41 11.85 -9.73
N LEU A 50 13.57 12.24 -10.26
CA LEU A 50 13.87 12.17 -11.69
C LEU A 50 13.81 10.72 -12.21
N CYS A 51 14.45 9.78 -11.51
CA CYS A 51 14.44 8.37 -11.88
C CYS A 51 13.02 7.80 -11.91
N ARG A 52 12.20 8.11 -10.89
CA ARG A 52 10.79 7.70 -10.85
C ARG A 52 9.97 8.31 -11.97
N ALA A 53 10.11 9.62 -12.21
CA ALA A 53 9.33 10.34 -13.21
C ALA A 53 9.66 9.92 -14.65
N LEU A 54 10.92 9.54 -14.92
CA LEU A 54 11.40 9.21 -16.26
C LEU A 54 11.57 7.70 -16.51
N GLY A 55 11.31 6.86 -15.50
CA GLY A 55 11.50 5.41 -15.60
C GLY A 55 12.96 5.02 -15.81
N ILE A 56 13.89 5.77 -15.21
CA ILE A 56 15.34 5.59 -15.38
C ILE A 56 15.88 4.73 -14.25
N ASN A 57 16.77 3.82 -14.61
CA ASN A 57 17.47 2.99 -13.66
C ASN A 57 18.48 3.82 -12.85
N ALA A 58 18.27 3.89 -11.54
CA ALA A 58 19.13 4.64 -10.63
C ALA A 58 20.57 4.10 -10.61
N ASP A 59 20.76 2.79 -10.74
CA ASP A 59 22.11 2.20 -10.75
C ASP A 59 22.89 2.63 -12.00
N TRP A 60 22.23 2.64 -13.17
CA TRP A 60 22.83 3.19 -14.39
C TRP A 60 23.14 4.67 -14.26
N LEU A 61 22.25 5.47 -13.65
CA LEU A 61 22.50 6.90 -13.48
C LEU A 61 23.72 7.15 -12.57
N LEU A 62 23.89 6.37 -11.51
CA LEU A 62 24.98 6.56 -10.54
C LEU A 62 26.30 5.95 -11.01
N THR A 63 26.27 4.73 -11.54
CA THR A 63 27.48 3.95 -11.85
C THR A 63 27.80 3.88 -13.34
N GLY A 64 26.83 4.22 -14.20
CA GLY A 64 26.95 4.08 -15.65
C GLY A 64 26.84 2.64 -16.14
N ARG A 65 26.45 1.70 -15.27
CA ARG A 65 26.37 0.26 -15.58
C ARG A 65 24.92 -0.20 -15.73
N GLY A 66 24.72 -1.22 -16.57
CA GLY A 66 23.42 -1.82 -16.81
C GLY A 66 22.53 -1.00 -17.76
N PRO A 67 21.23 -1.37 -17.87
CA PRO A 67 20.29 -0.70 -18.76
C PRO A 67 19.89 0.68 -18.24
N THR A 68 19.67 1.62 -19.16
CA THR A 68 19.25 3.00 -18.84
C THR A 68 17.83 3.07 -18.28
N ARG A 69 16.90 2.26 -18.81
CA ARG A 69 15.51 2.26 -18.36
C ARG A 69 15.21 1.10 -17.41
N VAL A 70 14.31 1.34 -16.46
CA VAL A 70 13.86 0.34 -15.50
C VAL A 70 13.17 -0.84 -16.18
N GLU A 71 12.41 -0.58 -17.24
CA GLU A 71 11.70 -1.63 -18.00
C GLU A 71 12.65 -2.65 -18.64
N ASP A 72 13.85 -2.22 -19.01
CA ASP A 72 14.88 -3.07 -19.63
C ASP A 72 15.68 -3.89 -18.60
N VAL A 73 15.66 -3.48 -17.32
CA VAL A 73 16.43 -4.14 -16.25
C VAL A 73 16.04 -5.60 -16.13
N ARG A 74 14.73 -5.90 -16.16
CA ARG A 74 14.25 -7.28 -16.04
C ARG A 74 14.72 -8.15 -17.21
N ALA A 75 14.62 -7.65 -18.43
CA ALA A 75 15.03 -8.39 -19.63
C ALA A 75 16.56 -8.59 -19.67
N ALA A 76 17.33 -7.60 -19.24
CA ALA A 76 18.78 -7.75 -19.08
C ALA A 76 19.13 -8.78 -18.01
N ALA A 77 18.54 -8.66 -16.81
CA ALA A 77 18.77 -9.60 -15.71
C ALA A 77 18.42 -11.04 -16.10
N LEU A 78 17.31 -11.26 -16.80
CA LEU A 78 16.91 -12.60 -17.25
C LEU A 78 17.85 -13.19 -18.32
N ARG A 79 18.48 -12.36 -19.14
CA ARG A 79 19.47 -12.83 -20.13
C ARG A 79 20.80 -13.20 -19.49
N GLU A 80 21.16 -12.54 -18.40
CA GLU A 80 22.44 -12.74 -17.70
C GLU A 80 22.35 -13.78 -16.58
N ALA A 81 21.16 -14.02 -16.03
CA ALA A 81 20.96 -14.92 -14.90
C ALA A 81 21.27 -16.38 -15.24
N ASN A 82 21.98 -17.04 -14.33
CA ASN A 82 22.20 -18.48 -14.40
C ASN A 82 21.01 -19.27 -13.81
N PRO A 83 20.85 -20.56 -14.15
CA PRO A 83 19.73 -21.38 -13.65
C PRO A 83 19.64 -21.44 -12.12
N THR A 84 20.79 -21.43 -11.42
CA THR A 84 20.84 -21.47 -9.95
C THR A 84 20.26 -20.21 -9.32
N GLU A 85 20.60 -19.03 -9.85
CA GLU A 85 20.05 -17.74 -9.41
C GLU A 85 18.55 -17.66 -9.66
N LEU A 86 18.09 -18.13 -10.83
CA LEU A 86 16.67 -18.19 -11.14
C LEU A 86 15.92 -19.11 -10.17
N HIS A 87 16.45 -20.30 -9.89
CA HIS A 87 15.85 -21.22 -8.93
C HIS A 87 15.84 -20.65 -7.50
N ALA A 88 16.93 -20.00 -7.06
CA ALA A 88 16.99 -19.37 -5.75
C ALA A 88 15.96 -18.23 -5.63
N ALA A 89 15.82 -17.40 -6.67
CA ALA A 89 14.83 -16.32 -6.70
C ALA A 89 13.39 -16.85 -6.70
N MET A 90 13.13 -17.93 -7.45
CA MET A 90 11.83 -18.61 -7.44
C MET A 90 11.50 -19.19 -6.07
N ALA A 91 12.44 -19.90 -5.44
CA ALA A 91 12.28 -20.44 -4.10
C ALA A 91 11.96 -19.35 -3.08
N GLY A 92 12.71 -18.23 -3.10
CA GLY A 92 12.44 -17.08 -2.24
C GLY A 92 11.06 -16.45 -2.47
N THR A 93 10.62 -16.36 -3.73
CA THR A 93 9.27 -15.86 -4.06
C THR A 93 8.18 -16.77 -3.51
N ILE A 94 8.36 -18.09 -3.62
CA ILE A 94 7.43 -19.07 -3.06
C ILE A 94 7.38 -18.94 -1.53
N SER A 95 8.51 -18.82 -0.85
CA SER A 95 8.55 -18.62 0.60
C SER A 95 7.76 -17.39 1.04
N VAL A 96 7.93 -16.25 0.37
CA VAL A 96 7.17 -15.02 0.67
C VAL A 96 5.67 -15.20 0.44
N LEU A 97 5.29 -15.96 -0.59
CA LEU A 97 3.89 -16.26 -0.86
C LEU A 97 3.29 -17.19 0.20
N VAL A 98 4.03 -18.21 0.64
CA VAL A 98 3.62 -19.10 1.74
C VAL A 98 3.39 -18.28 3.00
N ASP A 99 4.36 -17.45 3.41
CA ASP A 99 4.23 -16.59 4.60
C ASP A 99 3.00 -15.67 4.52
N ARG A 100 2.69 -15.17 3.31
CA ARG A 100 1.52 -14.32 3.09
C ARG A 100 0.22 -15.10 3.19
N VAL A 101 0.18 -16.33 2.69
CA VAL A 101 -0.99 -17.23 2.81
C VAL A 101 -1.24 -17.58 4.27
N ASP A 102 -0.19 -17.92 5.03
CA ASP A 102 -0.31 -18.26 6.45
C ASP A 102 -0.85 -17.08 7.28
N ARG A 103 -0.39 -15.85 6.97
CA ARG A 103 -0.93 -14.62 7.58
C ARG A 103 -2.41 -14.41 7.24
N LEU A 104 -2.80 -14.65 5.99
CA LEU A 104 -4.20 -14.54 5.56
C LEU A 104 -5.08 -15.58 6.24
N GLU A 105 -4.58 -16.81 6.37
CA GLU A 105 -5.28 -17.89 7.09
C GLU A 105 -5.54 -17.49 8.55
N THR A 106 -4.50 -17.02 9.25
CA THR A 106 -4.61 -16.55 10.65
C THR A 106 -5.62 -15.40 10.78
N TYR A 107 -5.62 -14.46 9.83
CA TYR A 107 -6.58 -13.36 9.80
C TYR A 107 -8.01 -13.87 9.61
N CYS A 108 -8.24 -14.80 8.69
CA CYS A 108 -9.54 -15.41 8.45
C CYS A 108 -10.04 -16.18 9.70
N GLN A 109 -9.19 -16.96 10.36
CA GLN A 109 -9.53 -17.66 11.61
C GLN A 109 -9.92 -16.66 12.72
N THR A 110 -9.23 -15.52 12.80
CA THR A 110 -9.56 -14.45 13.76
C THR A 110 -10.92 -13.84 13.45
N LEU A 111 -11.19 -13.52 12.18
CA LEU A 111 -12.49 -13.01 11.75
C LEU A 111 -13.63 -14.00 12.02
N GLU A 112 -13.41 -15.28 11.74
CA GLU A 112 -14.40 -16.33 11.99
C GLU A 112 -14.73 -16.42 13.49
N THR A 113 -13.72 -16.37 14.35
CA THR A 113 -13.90 -16.38 15.81
C THR A 113 -14.71 -15.18 16.28
N LEU A 114 -14.43 -13.98 15.75
CA LEU A 114 -15.19 -12.76 16.09
C LEU A 114 -16.65 -12.85 15.63
N VAL A 115 -16.91 -13.39 14.44
CA VAL A 115 -18.27 -13.59 13.91
C VAL A 115 -19.04 -14.62 14.75
N ARG A 116 -18.41 -15.74 15.11
CA ARG A 116 -19.02 -16.74 15.99
C ARG A 116 -19.34 -16.16 17.38
N GLY A 117 -18.42 -15.36 17.95
CA GLY A 117 -18.64 -14.70 19.24
C GLY A 117 -19.77 -13.66 19.22
N THR A 118 -19.89 -12.90 18.13
CA THR A 118 -21.02 -11.96 17.96
C THR A 118 -22.35 -12.68 17.80
N ARG A 119 -22.39 -13.78 17.04
CA ARG A 119 -23.59 -14.62 16.90
C ARG A 119 -24.05 -15.22 18.22
N ALA A 120 -23.13 -15.80 19.00
CA ALA A 120 -23.46 -16.38 20.30
C ALA A 120 -24.02 -15.33 21.28
N LYS A 121 -23.45 -14.12 21.29
CA LYS A 121 -23.93 -13.01 22.12
C LYS A 121 -25.33 -12.52 21.73
N SER A 122 -25.68 -12.57 20.45
CA SER A 122 -27.03 -12.24 19.96
C SER A 122 -28.06 -13.32 20.32
N GLU A 123 -27.68 -14.60 20.32
CA GLU A 123 -28.56 -15.71 20.72
C GLU A 123 -28.88 -15.70 22.23
N ASP A 124 -27.89 -15.40 23.09
CA ASP A 124 -28.12 -15.24 24.54
C ASP A 124 -28.99 -14.03 24.88
N ALA A 125 -28.90 -12.93 24.11
CA ALA A 125 -29.75 -11.75 24.30
C ALA A 125 -31.21 -11.99 23.87
N GLY A 126 -31.49 -12.98 23.01
CA GLY A 126 -32.83 -13.34 22.53
C GLY A 126 -33.54 -14.43 23.34
N GLY A 127 -32.85 -15.13 24.25
CA GLY A 127 -33.37 -16.28 25.00
C GLY A 127 -34.22 -15.95 26.24
N THR A 128 -34.26 -14.69 26.69
CA THR A 128 -34.92 -14.29 27.95
C THR A 128 -36.33 -13.74 27.75
N SER A 129 -37.15 -14.42 26.95
CA SER A 129 -38.61 -14.23 26.93
C SER A 129 -39.33 -15.56 27.13
N ARG A 130 -39.03 -16.24 28.24
CA ARG A 130 -40.00 -17.15 28.87
C ARG A 130 -40.80 -16.32 29.87
N SER A 131 -41.96 -15.85 29.41
CA SER A 131 -43.02 -15.35 30.27
C SER A 131 -43.35 -16.40 31.34
N PRO A 132 -43.41 -16.04 32.63
CA PRO A 132 -44.18 -16.82 33.59
C PRO A 132 -45.66 -16.51 33.36
N ASP A 133 -46.45 -17.57 33.16
CA ASP A 133 -47.91 -17.54 33.13
C ASP A 133 -48.49 -16.63 34.22
N GLY A 134 -49.23 -15.61 33.80
CA GLY A 134 -50.12 -14.83 34.64
C GLY A 134 -51.50 -14.78 33.98
N PRO A 135 -52.61 -15.08 34.69
CA PRO A 135 -53.92 -15.16 34.07
C PRO A 135 -54.50 -13.76 33.82
N ASN A 136 -54.72 -13.52 32.54
CA ASN A 136 -55.75 -12.73 31.88
C ASN A 136 -56.68 -11.87 32.77
N THR A 137 -56.64 -10.55 32.58
CA THR A 137 -57.81 -9.68 32.78
C THR A 137 -57.85 -8.59 31.70
N ASP A 138 -59.02 -8.51 31.06
CA ASP A 138 -59.39 -7.67 29.92
C ASP A 138 -59.23 -6.16 30.15
N ARG A 139 -58.69 -5.43 29.15
CA ARG A 139 -59.35 -4.27 28.50
C ARG A 139 -58.53 -3.65 27.36
N PRO A 140 -59.17 -3.02 26.35
CA PRO A 140 -58.51 -2.60 25.11
C PRO A 140 -58.29 -1.07 24.97
N GLU A 141 -57.51 -0.75 23.93
CA GLU A 141 -57.33 0.52 23.18
C GLU A 141 -56.46 1.66 23.76
N ALA A 142 -55.32 1.94 23.13
CA ALA A 142 -55.18 3.07 22.18
C ALA A 142 -53.74 3.24 21.65
N ILE A 143 -53.70 3.60 20.37
CA ILE A 143 -52.58 3.89 19.46
C ILE A 143 -51.67 5.04 19.93
N THR A 144 -50.34 4.94 19.72
CA THR A 144 -49.42 5.95 19.11
C THR A 144 -47.97 5.39 19.19
N SER A 145 -47.29 5.03 18.10
CA SER A 145 -46.57 5.85 17.10
C SER A 145 -45.18 6.37 17.57
N GLY A 146 -44.12 5.96 16.86
CA GLY A 146 -42.71 6.43 16.98
C GLY A 146 -41.82 5.47 17.79
N SER A 147 -40.68 4.96 17.33
CA SER A 147 -39.77 5.38 16.27
C SER A 147 -38.83 4.22 15.90
N ASP A 148 -38.63 4.02 14.60
CA ASP A 148 -37.63 3.14 14.00
C ASP A 148 -36.20 3.57 14.36
N GLU A 149 -35.54 2.84 15.27
CA GLU A 149 -34.08 2.89 15.40
C GLU A 149 -33.44 1.97 14.34
N GLN A 150 -33.00 2.57 13.23
CA GLN A 150 -32.27 1.89 12.16
C GLN A 150 -30.87 1.43 12.62
N PRO A 151 -30.56 0.12 12.66
CA PRO A 151 -29.29 -0.42 13.16
C PRO A 151 -28.07 -0.22 12.21
N GLY A 152 -28.27 0.36 11.03
CA GLY A 152 -27.26 0.38 9.95
C GLY A 152 -26.17 1.45 10.08
N ILE A 153 -26.46 2.59 10.72
CA ILE A 153 -25.56 3.76 10.72
C ILE A 153 -24.41 3.56 11.72
N VAL A 154 -24.68 2.94 12.87
CA VAL A 154 -23.69 2.69 13.93
C VAL A 154 -22.61 1.70 13.48
N HIS A 155 -22.96 0.75 12.61
CA HIS A 155 -22.00 -0.24 12.12
C HIS A 155 -21.02 0.36 11.11
N ALA A 156 -21.49 1.28 10.25
CA ALA A 156 -20.66 1.97 9.26
C ALA A 156 -19.61 2.89 9.90
N GLU A 157 -19.98 3.64 10.94
CA GLU A 157 -19.04 4.48 11.69
C GLU A 157 -17.97 3.66 12.42
N ARG A 158 -18.36 2.51 12.99
CA ARG A 158 -17.41 1.61 13.68
C ARG A 158 -16.39 1.02 12.71
N THR A 159 -16.82 0.58 11.52
CA THR A 159 -15.92 0.06 10.48
C THR A 159 -14.94 1.12 10.00
N ARG A 160 -15.41 2.38 9.86
CA ARG A 160 -14.55 3.52 9.48
C ARG A 160 -13.47 3.82 10.51
N ARG A 161 -13.80 3.81 11.81
CA ARG A 161 -12.81 4.03 12.89
C ARG A 161 -11.76 2.93 12.98
N ILE A 162 -12.14 1.68 12.71
CA ILE A 162 -11.18 0.56 12.72
C ILE A 162 -10.23 0.65 11.52
N ALA A 163 -10.74 0.96 10.33
CA ALA A 163 -9.91 1.15 9.13
C ALA A 163 -8.88 2.28 9.31
N GLU A 164 -9.29 3.39 9.94
CA GLU A 164 -8.42 4.54 10.23
C GLU A 164 -7.34 4.20 11.27
N ALA A 165 -7.67 3.45 12.32
CA ALA A 165 -6.70 2.98 13.31
C ALA A 165 -5.68 1.99 12.75
N VAL A 166 -6.09 1.14 11.79
CA VAL A 166 -5.18 0.19 11.11
C VAL A 166 -4.22 0.93 10.16
N ALA A 167 -4.69 1.98 9.47
CA ALA A 167 -3.86 2.77 8.57
C ALA A 167 -2.77 3.60 9.29
N GLN A 168 -3.00 3.96 10.55
CA GLN A 168 -2.07 4.76 11.36
C GLN A 168 -1.03 3.91 12.12
N ARG A 169 -1.07 2.58 12.01
CA ARG A 169 -0.12 1.71 12.73
C ARG A 169 1.24 1.73 12.02
N PRO A 170 2.33 2.18 12.68
CA PRO A 170 3.66 2.16 12.07
C PRO A 170 4.09 0.71 11.77
N ARG A 171 4.64 0.50 10.58
CA ARG A 171 5.12 -0.81 10.14
C ARG A 171 6.30 -1.24 11.02
N PRO A 172 6.31 -2.48 11.55
CA PRO A 172 7.38 -2.95 12.44
C PRO A 172 8.73 -3.17 11.75
N ASP A 173 8.85 -2.96 10.43
CA ASP A 173 10.07 -3.23 9.66
C ASP A 173 10.83 -1.94 9.25
N ALA A 174 10.66 -0.85 10.02
CA ALA A 174 11.48 0.36 9.91
C ALA A 174 12.49 0.43 11.05
N GLY A 175 13.50 -0.45 10.98
CA GLY A 175 14.66 -0.50 11.87
C GLY A 175 15.82 -1.17 11.16
#